data_AF-A0A8D3WZP5-F1
#
_entry.id   AF-A0A8D3WZP5-F1
#
_cell.length_a   1.000
_cell.length_b   1.000
_cell.length_c   1.000
_cell.angle_alpha   90.00
_cell.angle_beta   90.00
_cell.angle_gamma   90.00
#
_symmetry.space_group_name_H-M   'P 1'
#
loop_
_entity.id
_entity.type
_entity.pdbx_description
1 polymer ?
#
loop_
_entity_poly.entity_id
_entity_poly.type
_entity_poly.pdbx_seq_one_letter_code
_entity_poly.pdbx_strand_id
1 'polypeptide(L)'
;MKLKQLFTKVNKTITAGEETLQVQRQELSHLQSQLQDKQTKLSQVSNALNVISASLVIDENDKQALAQKGKAENTIESLKVDIATLEGEIDELNSKISDSEKAVKEAKGESFKQEVVKKRALIQLKKQLAYDINSLYAVENSDWFSWAENYGYEVKNEQVVNFTGATNSYSKKIVNENEVISHLQQMNDEATELAEEKAQELADKVKAFIEQLLKDEGLL
;
A
#
# COMPACT_ATOMS: atom_id res chain seq x y z
N MET A 1 10.34 -14.13 -3.96
CA MET A 1 9.46 -13.83 -2.81
C MET A 1 8.24 -13.11 -3.35
N LYS A 2 7.00 -13.58 -3.07
CA LYS A 2 5.79 -12.97 -3.65
C LYS A 2 5.54 -11.58 -3.06
N LEU A 3 4.99 -10.64 -3.84
CA LEU A 3 4.68 -9.27 -3.38
C LEU A 3 3.78 -9.29 -2.14
N LYS A 4 2.75 -10.15 -2.13
CA LYS A 4 1.89 -10.43 -0.97
C LYS A 4 2.65 -10.73 0.34
N GLN A 5 3.74 -11.50 0.28
CA GLN A 5 4.54 -11.85 1.45
C GLN A 5 5.35 -10.66 1.96
N LEU A 6 5.88 -9.85 1.05
CA LEU A 6 6.59 -8.61 1.39
C LEU A 6 5.65 -7.60 2.06
N PHE A 7 4.45 -7.41 1.52
CA PHE A 7 3.45 -6.46 2.05
C PHE A 7 3.01 -6.86 3.47
N THR A 8 2.72 -8.15 3.66
CA THR A 8 2.33 -8.67 4.96
C THR A 8 3.45 -8.51 5.99
N LYS A 9 4.71 -8.76 5.59
CA LYS A 9 5.86 -8.61 6.47
C LYS A 9 6.05 -7.17 6.92
N VAL A 10 5.99 -6.21 5.99
CA VAL A 10 6.18 -4.78 6.32
C VAL A 10 5.10 -4.28 7.26
N ASN A 11 3.83 -4.62 7.02
CA ASN A 11 2.74 -4.19 7.91
C ASN A 11 2.89 -4.78 9.32
N LYS A 12 3.29 -6.06 9.45
CA LYS A 12 3.60 -6.65 10.76
C LYS A 12 4.75 -5.92 11.48
N THR A 13 5.80 -5.53 10.74
CA THR A 13 6.91 -4.76 11.29
C THR A 13 6.45 -3.38 11.79
N ILE A 14 5.55 -2.71 11.07
CA ILE A 14 4.98 -1.42 11.50
C ILE A 14 4.21 -1.61 12.82
N THR A 15 3.27 -2.57 12.87
CA THR A 15 2.45 -2.81 14.07
C THR A 15 3.32 -3.16 15.28
N ALA A 16 4.26 -4.10 15.15
CA ALA A 16 5.15 -4.48 16.24
C ALA A 16 6.03 -3.30 16.71
N GLY A 17 6.49 -2.46 15.77
CA GLY A 17 7.25 -1.25 16.10
C GLY A 17 6.42 -0.19 16.83
N GLU A 18 5.16 -0.01 16.46
CA GLU A 18 4.23 0.91 17.15
C GLU A 18 3.88 0.44 18.56
N GLU A 19 3.65 -0.86 18.75
CA GLU A 19 3.45 -1.47 20.07
C GLU A 19 4.69 -1.29 20.96
N THR A 20 5.88 -1.52 20.41
CA THR A 20 7.15 -1.31 21.12
C THR A 20 7.31 0.14 21.56
N LEU A 21 7.04 1.10 20.66
CA LEU A 21 7.08 2.53 20.98
C LEU A 21 6.07 2.92 22.06
N GLN A 22 4.89 2.33 22.06
CA GLN A 22 3.88 2.57 23.08
C GLN A 22 4.40 2.12 24.46
N VAL A 23 4.95 0.92 24.56
CA VAL A 23 5.52 0.39 25.80
C VAL A 23 6.68 1.28 26.28
N GLN A 24 7.62 1.64 25.40
CA GLN A 24 8.74 2.52 25.75
C GLN A 24 8.29 3.90 26.23
N ARG A 25 7.25 4.49 25.62
CA ARG A 25 6.70 5.78 26.05
C ARG A 25 6.00 5.70 27.41
N GLN A 26 5.35 4.58 27.73
CA GLN A 26 4.78 4.34 29.05
C GLN A 26 5.89 4.22 30.11
N GLU A 27 6.94 3.48 29.81
CA GLU A 27 8.12 3.35 30.67
C GLU A 27 8.80 4.71 30.90
N LEU A 28 8.97 5.52 29.84
CA LEU A 28 9.51 6.87 29.95
C LEU A 28 8.68 7.74 30.90
N SER A 29 7.35 7.73 30.74
CA SER A 29 6.46 8.47 31.64
C SER A 29 6.58 7.98 33.09
N HIS A 30 6.78 6.68 33.30
CA HIS A 30 6.97 6.11 34.62
C HIS A 30 8.27 6.58 35.26
N LEU A 31 9.39 6.51 34.54
CA LEU A 31 10.70 6.99 35.01
C LEU A 31 10.69 8.49 35.29
N GLN A 32 10.04 9.30 34.45
CA GLN A 32 9.87 10.73 34.68
C GLN A 32 9.10 11.03 35.97
N SER A 33 8.07 10.24 36.28
CA SER A 33 7.33 10.36 37.55
C SER A 33 8.23 10.03 38.74
N GLN A 34 9.03 8.96 38.66
CA GLN A 34 9.97 8.60 39.73
C GLN A 34 11.03 9.68 39.93
N LEU A 35 11.57 10.24 38.84
CA LEU A 35 12.54 11.34 38.88
C LEU A 35 11.95 12.55 39.60
N GLN A 36 10.72 12.95 39.25
CA GLN A 36 10.02 14.07 39.88
C GLN A 36 9.78 13.84 41.38
N ASP A 37 9.40 12.62 41.77
CA ASP A 37 9.22 12.26 43.18
C ASP A 37 10.54 12.36 43.96
N LYS A 38 11.65 11.91 43.37
CA LYS A 38 12.99 11.98 43.98
C LYS A 38 13.48 13.41 44.11
N GLN A 39 13.29 14.24 43.07
CA GLN A 39 13.62 15.67 43.10
C GLN A 39 12.80 16.42 44.16
N THR A 40 11.52 16.07 44.31
CA THR A 40 10.65 16.64 45.35
C THR A 40 11.15 16.27 46.75
N LYS A 41 11.48 14.99 46.98
CA LYS A 41 12.07 14.53 48.25
C LYS A 41 13.40 15.21 48.54
N LEU A 42 14.26 15.38 47.53
CA LEU A 42 15.54 16.06 47.67
C LEU A 42 15.33 17.51 48.16
N SER A 43 14.38 18.24 47.58
CA SER A 43 14.03 19.59 48.00
C SER A 43 13.51 19.62 49.45
N GLN A 44 12.63 18.69 49.82
CA GLN A 44 12.08 18.58 51.18
C GLN A 44 13.18 18.31 52.22
N VAL A 45 14.07 17.34 51.95
CA VAL A 45 15.17 17.00 52.87
C VAL A 45 16.18 18.14 52.95
N SER A 46 16.46 18.83 51.84
CA SER A 46 17.34 20.00 51.82
C SER A 46 16.78 21.15 52.68
N ASN A 47 15.46 21.39 52.61
CA ASN A 47 14.81 22.38 53.45
C ASN A 47 14.85 21.99 54.94
N ALA A 48 14.62 20.71 55.26
CA ALA A 48 14.76 20.22 56.64
C ALA A 48 16.20 20.39 57.16
N LEU A 49 17.21 20.08 56.33
CA LEU A 49 18.62 20.29 56.65
C LEU A 49 18.93 21.76 56.95
N ASN A 50 18.34 22.71 56.21
CA ASN A 50 18.50 24.14 56.46
C ASN A 50 17.93 24.54 57.83
N VAL A 51 16.76 24.01 58.22
CA VAL A 51 16.16 24.26 59.55
C VAL A 51 17.03 23.68 60.67
N ILE A 52 17.51 22.44 60.52
CA ILE A 52 18.43 21.80 61.49
C ILE A 52 19.71 22.62 61.62
N SER A 53 20.26 23.08 60.50
CA SER A 53 21.47 23.89 60.48
C SER A 53 21.27 25.24 61.18
N ALA A 54 20.11 25.88 61.02
CA ALA A 54 19.76 27.10 61.75
C ALA A 54 19.64 26.85 63.26
N SER A 55 19.10 25.71 63.69
CA SER A 55 19.05 25.32 65.11
C SER A 55 20.46 25.16 65.71
N LEU A 56 21.39 24.57 64.96
CA LEU A 56 22.78 24.40 65.37
C LEU A 56 23.56 25.72 65.47
N VAL A 57 23.07 26.82 64.85
CA VAL A 57 23.64 28.16 65.08
C VAL A 57 23.26 28.69 66.47
N ILE A 58 22.10 28.27 67.01
CA ILE A 58 21.62 28.68 68.34
C ILE A 58 22.29 27.83 69.42
N ASP A 59 22.41 26.52 69.21
CA ASP A 59 23.14 25.58 70.07
C ASP A 59 23.99 24.62 69.23
N GLU A 60 25.26 24.94 69.11
CA GLU A 60 26.24 24.21 68.28
C GLU A 60 26.51 22.78 68.77
N ASN A 61 26.24 22.49 70.04
CA ASN A 61 26.56 21.20 70.66
C ASN A 61 25.31 20.32 70.88
N ASP A 62 24.16 20.70 70.31
CA ASP A 62 22.97 19.86 70.31
C ASP A 62 23.22 18.56 69.55
N LYS A 63 23.43 17.48 70.33
CA LYS A 63 23.71 16.14 69.82
C LYS A 63 22.58 15.59 68.95
N GLN A 64 21.33 15.95 69.21
CA GLN A 64 20.21 15.49 68.39
C GLN A 64 20.22 16.18 67.02
N ALA A 65 20.42 17.50 67.00
CA ALA A 65 20.48 18.25 65.75
C ALA A 65 21.70 17.84 64.90
N LEU A 66 22.88 17.59 65.49
CA LEU A 66 24.04 17.05 64.78
C LEU A 66 23.77 15.67 64.16
N ALA A 67 23.11 14.77 64.89
CA ALA A 67 22.75 13.45 64.36
C ALA A 67 21.72 13.52 63.23
N GLN A 68 20.73 14.43 63.34
CA GLN A 68 19.74 14.65 62.29
C GLN A 68 20.38 15.27 61.03
N LYS A 69 21.32 16.20 61.21
CA LYS A 69 22.11 16.80 60.12
C LYS A 69 22.81 15.73 59.29
N GLY A 70 23.59 14.84 59.94
CA GLY A 70 24.30 13.77 59.23
C GLY A 70 23.37 12.79 58.51
N LYS A 71 22.19 12.49 59.09
CA LYS A 71 21.17 11.67 58.41
C LYS A 71 20.59 12.36 57.18
N ALA A 72 20.31 13.65 57.27
CA ALA A 72 19.77 14.43 56.16
C ALA A 72 20.81 14.56 55.03
N GLU A 73 22.08 14.82 55.35
CA GLU A 73 23.18 14.87 54.37
C GLU A 73 23.34 13.53 53.63
N ASN A 74 23.35 12.41 54.35
CA ASN A 74 23.41 11.07 53.73
C ASN A 74 22.19 10.79 52.83
N THR A 75 21.00 11.23 53.25
CA THR A 75 19.77 11.07 52.46
C THR A 75 19.83 11.91 51.18
N ILE A 76 20.34 13.15 51.26
CA ILE A 76 20.54 14.03 50.10
C ILE A 76 21.50 13.37 49.10
N GLU A 77 22.62 12.84 49.57
CA GLU A 77 23.60 12.21 48.68
C GLU A 77 23.03 10.97 47.99
N SER A 78 22.32 10.12 48.74
CA SER A 78 21.60 8.98 48.16
C SER A 78 20.56 9.42 47.13
N LEU A 79 19.79 10.48 47.39
CA LEU A 79 18.80 10.99 46.44
C LEU A 79 19.46 11.56 45.18
N LYS A 80 20.62 12.22 45.28
CA LYS A 80 21.37 12.71 44.13
C LYS A 80 21.84 11.56 43.23
N VAL A 81 22.36 10.48 43.83
CA VAL A 81 22.76 9.28 43.08
C VAL A 81 21.56 8.64 42.38
N ASP A 82 20.43 8.50 43.07
CA ASP A 82 19.19 7.97 42.48
C ASP A 82 18.71 8.84 41.30
N ILE A 83 18.72 10.17 41.47
CA ILE A 83 18.33 11.14 40.43
C ILE A 83 19.23 11.01 39.20
N ALA A 84 20.55 11.01 39.39
CA ALA A 84 21.50 10.88 38.29
C ALA A 84 21.35 9.54 37.55
N THR A 85 21.02 8.47 38.28
CA THR A 85 20.74 7.15 37.68
C THR A 85 19.48 7.21 36.82
N LEU A 86 18.39 7.76 37.34
CA LEU A 86 17.12 7.90 36.60
C LEU A 86 17.27 8.80 35.36
N GLU A 87 18.03 9.89 35.46
CA GLU A 87 18.33 10.75 34.32
C GLU A 87 19.06 9.98 33.21
N GLY A 88 20.05 9.15 33.57
CA GLY A 88 20.74 8.28 32.62
C GLY A 88 19.83 7.23 31.96
N GLU A 89 18.95 6.60 32.73
CA GLU A 89 17.95 5.64 32.21
C GLU A 89 16.96 6.32 31.25
N ILE A 90 16.51 7.54 31.58
CA ILE A 90 15.63 8.35 30.73
C ILE A 90 16.32 8.70 29.42
N ASP A 91 17.59 9.12 29.46
CA ASP A 91 18.35 9.46 28.26
C ASP A 91 18.57 8.25 27.34
N GLU A 92 18.92 7.09 27.92
CA GLU A 92 19.05 5.85 27.16
C GLU A 92 17.71 5.44 26.51
N LEU A 93 16.61 5.54 27.26
CA LEU A 93 15.29 5.20 26.75
C LEU A 93 14.82 6.17 25.66
N ASN A 94 15.10 7.47 25.80
CA ASN A 94 14.83 8.46 24.75
C ASN A 94 15.60 8.15 23.46
N SER A 95 16.86 7.72 23.55
CA SER A 95 17.62 7.26 22.38
C SER A 95 16.94 6.06 21.71
N LYS A 96 16.55 5.05 22.49
CA LYS A 96 15.84 3.85 21.98
C LYS A 96 14.51 4.20 21.32
N ILE A 97 13.75 5.14 21.89
CA ILE A 97 12.51 5.66 21.30
C ILE A 97 12.81 6.33 19.95
N SER A 98 13.81 7.19 19.88
CA SER A 98 14.18 7.87 18.63
C SER A 98 14.54 6.90 17.52
N ASP A 99 15.37 5.89 17.82
CA ASP A 99 15.75 4.84 16.89
C ASP A 99 14.54 4.01 16.43
N SER A 100 13.65 3.66 17.36
CA SER A 100 12.43 2.92 17.07
C SER A 100 11.46 3.72 16.20
N GLU A 101 11.31 5.03 16.46
CA GLU A 101 10.51 5.93 15.62
C GLU A 101 11.04 6.02 14.20
N LYS A 102 12.37 6.10 14.05
CA LYS A 102 13.02 6.09 12.73
C LYS A 102 12.73 4.79 11.99
N ALA A 103 12.90 3.64 12.64
CA ALA A 103 12.62 2.33 12.04
C ALA A 103 11.15 2.19 11.60
N VAL A 104 10.20 2.66 12.42
CA VAL A 104 8.77 2.67 12.07
C VAL A 104 8.49 3.59 10.88
N LYS A 105 9.09 4.78 10.84
CA LYS A 105 8.95 5.71 9.71
C LYS A 105 9.49 5.11 8.41
N GLU A 106 10.65 4.46 8.45
CA GLU A 106 11.24 3.76 7.32
C GLU A 106 10.33 2.62 6.83
N ALA A 107 9.79 1.80 7.75
CA ALA A 107 8.85 0.74 7.42
C ALA A 107 7.55 1.28 6.79
N LYS A 108 7.01 2.39 7.31
CA LYS A 108 5.86 3.09 6.70
C LYS A 108 6.17 3.61 5.30
N GLY A 109 7.36 4.16 5.09
CA GLY A 109 7.84 4.57 3.77
C GLY A 109 7.92 3.41 2.79
N GLU A 110 8.38 2.25 3.25
CA GLU A 110 8.42 1.03 2.43
C GLU A 110 7.02 0.51 2.09
N SER A 111 6.09 0.52 3.07
CA SER A 111 4.67 0.18 2.84
C SER A 111 4.04 1.11 1.78
N PHE A 112 4.33 2.42 1.84
CA PHE A 112 3.88 3.36 0.82
C PHE A 112 4.44 3.04 -0.57
N LYS A 113 5.74 2.74 -0.69
CA LYS A 113 6.34 2.35 -1.98
C LYS A 113 5.66 1.10 -2.54
N GLN A 114 5.35 0.14 -1.69
CA GLN A 114 4.65 -1.09 -2.06
C GLN A 114 3.25 -0.82 -2.64
N GLU A 115 2.47 0.07 -2.01
CA GLU A 115 1.18 0.52 -2.53
C GLU A 115 1.31 1.22 -3.90
N VAL A 116 2.35 2.03 -4.08
CA VAL A 116 2.63 2.67 -5.37
C VAL A 116 2.98 1.63 -6.43
N VAL A 117 3.80 0.64 -6.10
CA VAL A 117 4.14 -0.48 -7.00
C VAL A 117 2.88 -1.25 -7.40
N LYS A 118 2.00 -1.57 -6.44
CA LYS A 118 0.71 -2.25 -6.70
C LYS A 118 -0.12 -1.51 -7.75
N LYS A 119 -0.32 -0.20 -7.55
CA LYS A 119 -1.07 0.64 -8.49
C LYS A 119 -0.42 0.73 -9.87
N ARG A 120 0.91 0.94 -9.91
CA ARG A 120 1.64 1.06 -11.17
C ARG A 120 1.67 -0.25 -11.95
N ALA A 121 1.83 -1.38 -11.29
CA ALA A 121 1.80 -2.70 -11.91
C ALA A 121 0.46 -2.95 -12.62
N LEU A 122 -0.67 -2.63 -11.98
CA LEU A 122 -2.00 -2.76 -12.59
C LEU A 122 -2.16 -1.87 -13.83
N ILE A 123 -1.71 -0.61 -13.75
CA ILE A 123 -1.75 0.31 -14.90
C ILE A 123 -0.92 -0.22 -16.07
N GLN A 124 0.28 -0.73 -15.81
CA GLN A 124 1.14 -1.25 -16.86
C GLN A 124 0.61 -2.56 -17.43
N LEU A 125 0.06 -3.45 -16.61
CA LEU A 125 -0.59 -4.68 -17.06
C LEU A 125 -1.74 -4.36 -18.02
N LYS A 126 -2.59 -3.39 -17.68
CA LYS A 126 -3.69 -2.96 -18.56
C LYS A 126 -3.17 -2.51 -19.93
N LYS A 127 -2.10 -1.72 -19.97
CA LYS A 127 -1.49 -1.23 -21.22
C LYS A 127 -0.91 -2.38 -22.05
N GLN A 128 -0.19 -3.28 -21.39
CA GLN A 128 0.47 -4.41 -22.05
C GLN A 128 -0.56 -5.36 -22.66
N LEU A 129 -1.61 -5.73 -21.91
CA LEU A 129 -2.68 -6.58 -22.41
C LEU A 129 -3.41 -5.96 -23.61
N ALA A 130 -3.69 -4.66 -23.59
CA ALA A 130 -4.33 -3.98 -24.71
C ALA A 130 -3.46 -4.02 -25.99
N TYR A 131 -2.15 -3.82 -25.84
CA TYR A 131 -1.20 -3.92 -26.95
C TYR A 131 -1.12 -5.35 -27.49
N ASP A 132 -0.94 -6.33 -26.62
CA ASP A 132 -0.75 -7.73 -27.00
C ASP A 132 -2.00 -8.28 -27.70
N ILE A 133 -3.20 -8.02 -27.17
CA ILE A 133 -4.47 -8.41 -27.82
C ILE A 133 -4.58 -7.81 -29.22
N ASN A 134 -4.28 -6.52 -29.40
CA ASN A 134 -4.35 -5.89 -30.72
C ASN A 134 -3.34 -6.49 -31.73
N SER A 135 -2.19 -6.97 -31.25
CA SER A 135 -1.18 -7.59 -32.13
C SER A 135 -1.48 -9.03 -32.53
N LEU A 136 -2.29 -9.75 -31.76
CA LEU A 136 -2.61 -11.16 -32.01
C LEU A 136 -3.67 -11.38 -33.10
N TYR A 137 -4.53 -10.39 -33.35
CA TYR A 137 -5.68 -10.54 -34.25
C TYR A 137 -5.59 -9.58 -35.43
N ALA A 138 -4.83 -9.96 -36.46
CA ALA A 138 -5.06 -9.43 -37.80
C ALA A 138 -6.32 -10.11 -38.35
N VAL A 139 -7.45 -9.38 -38.37
CA VAL A 139 -8.68 -9.89 -38.99
C VAL A 139 -8.47 -9.86 -40.50
N GLU A 140 -8.37 -11.01 -41.14
CA GLU A 140 -8.52 -11.10 -42.59
C GLU A 140 -9.97 -10.76 -42.92
N ASN A 141 -10.17 -9.64 -43.62
CA ASN A 141 -11.46 -9.35 -44.23
C ASN A 141 -11.67 -10.34 -45.38
N SER A 142 -12.45 -11.40 -45.15
CA SER A 142 -12.89 -12.27 -46.22
C SER A 142 -13.85 -11.51 -47.14
N ASP A 143 -13.53 -11.44 -48.44
CA ASP A 143 -14.41 -10.86 -49.46
C ASP A 143 -15.72 -11.65 -49.50
N TRP A 144 -16.83 -11.00 -49.11
CA TRP A 144 -18.17 -11.60 -49.07
C TRP A 144 -18.60 -12.19 -50.42
N PHE A 145 -18.08 -11.67 -51.53
CA PHE A 145 -18.31 -12.24 -52.86
C PHE A 145 -17.62 -13.60 -53.04
N SER A 146 -16.40 -13.77 -52.51
CA SER A 146 -15.69 -15.06 -52.53
C SER A 146 -16.38 -16.10 -51.65
N TRP A 147 -17.00 -15.68 -50.55
CA TRP A 147 -17.88 -16.56 -49.79
C TRP A 147 -19.11 -16.95 -50.63
N ALA A 148 -19.82 -15.99 -51.24
CA ALA A 148 -21.02 -16.27 -52.02
C ALA A 148 -20.77 -17.25 -53.18
N GLU A 149 -19.68 -17.08 -53.94
CA GLU A 149 -19.27 -17.99 -55.01
C GLU A 149 -19.01 -19.42 -54.49
N ASN A 150 -18.35 -19.57 -53.33
CA ASN A 150 -18.04 -20.86 -52.73
C ASN A 150 -19.27 -21.65 -52.26
N TYR A 151 -20.37 -20.96 -51.95
CA TYR A 151 -21.64 -21.57 -51.53
C TYR A 151 -22.65 -21.71 -52.68
N GLY A 152 -22.21 -21.51 -53.93
CA GLY A 152 -23.00 -21.76 -55.13
C GLY A 152 -23.94 -20.62 -55.54
N TYR A 153 -23.80 -19.44 -54.93
CA TYR A 153 -24.52 -18.25 -55.37
C TYR A 153 -23.86 -17.65 -56.61
N GLU A 154 -24.66 -17.30 -57.61
CA GLU A 154 -24.16 -16.69 -58.84
C GLU A 154 -23.76 -15.24 -58.56
N VAL A 155 -22.47 -14.92 -58.76
CA VAL A 155 -21.92 -13.56 -58.69
C VAL A 155 -21.61 -13.08 -60.10
N LYS A 156 -22.13 -11.91 -60.48
CA LYS A 156 -21.89 -11.29 -61.79
C LYS A 156 -21.14 -9.98 -61.63
N ASN A 157 -20.31 -9.67 -62.62
CA ASN A 157 -19.72 -8.34 -62.77
C ASN A 157 -20.71 -7.46 -63.55
N GLU A 158 -21.31 -6.49 -62.87
CA GLU A 158 -22.23 -5.51 -63.47
C GLU A 158 -21.48 -4.21 -63.77
N GLN A 159 -21.70 -3.61 -64.94
CA GLN A 159 -21.10 -2.32 -65.27
C GLN A 159 -21.77 -1.21 -64.46
N VAL A 160 -20.97 -0.47 -63.68
CA VAL A 160 -21.41 0.71 -62.97
C VAL A 160 -21.13 1.93 -63.84
N VAL A 161 -22.19 2.61 -64.27
CA VAL A 161 -22.07 3.88 -64.96
C VAL A 161 -21.87 4.98 -63.92
N ASN A 162 -20.63 5.41 -63.74
CA ASN A 162 -20.36 6.60 -62.92
C ASN A 162 -20.92 7.84 -63.63
N PHE A 163 -21.54 8.74 -62.85
CA PHE A 163 -22.24 9.95 -63.33
C PHE A 163 -21.36 10.89 -64.18
N THR A 164 -20.04 10.70 -64.16
CA THR A 164 -19.04 11.48 -64.91
C THR A 164 -18.70 10.91 -66.29
N GLY A 165 -19.33 9.81 -66.74
CA GLY A 165 -19.28 9.35 -68.13
C GLY A 165 -17.94 8.78 -68.62
N ALA A 166 -16.95 8.58 -67.74
CA ALA A 166 -15.64 8.07 -68.15
C ALA A 166 -15.03 7.15 -67.07
N THR A 167 -15.42 5.86 -67.14
CA THR A 167 -14.64 4.63 -66.82
C THR A 167 -15.64 3.47 -66.74
N ASN A 168 -15.42 2.39 -67.49
CA ASN A 168 -16.14 1.12 -67.30
C ASN A 168 -15.68 0.48 -65.99
N SER A 169 -16.28 0.88 -64.87
CA SER A 169 -16.07 0.19 -63.60
C SER A 169 -17.03 -0.99 -63.53
N TYR A 170 -16.55 -2.15 -63.10
CA TYR A 170 -17.41 -3.32 -62.85
C TYR A 170 -17.53 -3.50 -61.33
N SER A 171 -18.76 -3.63 -60.83
CA SER A 171 -19.01 -4.07 -59.46
C SER A 171 -19.49 -5.51 -59.48
N LYS A 172 -18.99 -6.33 -58.56
CA LYS A 172 -19.57 -7.65 -58.29
C LYS A 172 -20.97 -7.48 -57.68
N LYS A 173 -21.92 -8.32 -58.08
CA LYS A 173 -23.30 -8.35 -57.56
C LYS A 173 -23.81 -9.78 -57.53
N ILE A 174 -24.54 -10.14 -56.48
CA ILE A 174 -25.19 -11.45 -56.36
C ILE A 174 -26.50 -11.46 -57.17
N VAL A 175 -26.73 -12.50 -57.97
CA VAL A 175 -27.97 -12.67 -58.74
C VAL A 175 -29.11 -13.10 -57.80
N ASN A 176 -30.34 -12.58 -58.03
CA ASN A 176 -31.49 -12.71 -57.12
C ASN A 176 -31.21 -12.15 -55.72
N GLU A 177 -30.46 -11.05 -55.69
CA GLU A 177 -30.05 -10.30 -54.51
C GLU A 177 -31.15 -10.23 -53.44
N ASN A 178 -32.37 -9.84 -53.78
CA ASN A 178 -33.42 -9.62 -52.77
C ASN A 178 -33.88 -10.90 -52.04
N GLU A 179 -33.85 -12.07 -52.69
CA GLU A 179 -34.24 -13.35 -52.07
C GLU A 179 -33.07 -13.95 -51.28
N VAL A 180 -31.85 -13.75 -51.76
CA VAL A 180 -30.63 -14.26 -51.16
C VAL A 180 -30.17 -13.37 -50.00
N ILE A 181 -30.22 -12.05 -50.14
CA ILE A 181 -29.80 -11.06 -49.13
C ILE A 181 -30.56 -11.27 -47.82
N SER A 182 -31.88 -11.47 -47.83
CA SER A 182 -32.63 -11.62 -46.57
C SER A 182 -32.22 -12.86 -45.80
N HIS A 183 -31.94 -13.98 -46.49
CA HIS A 183 -31.44 -15.19 -45.84
C HIS A 183 -29.98 -15.01 -45.36
N LEU A 184 -29.14 -14.34 -46.15
CA LEU A 184 -27.76 -14.05 -45.79
C LEU A 184 -27.64 -13.06 -44.63
N GLN A 185 -28.51 -12.06 -44.56
CA GLN A 185 -28.61 -11.13 -43.44
C GLN A 185 -28.96 -11.90 -42.17
N GLN A 186 -29.97 -12.77 -42.22
CA GLN A 186 -30.33 -13.60 -41.07
C GLN A 186 -29.16 -14.50 -40.63
N MET A 187 -28.48 -15.19 -41.55
CA MET A 187 -27.33 -16.02 -41.21
C MET A 187 -26.16 -15.21 -40.65
N ASN A 188 -25.94 -14.00 -41.17
CA ASN A 188 -24.90 -13.10 -40.67
C ASN A 188 -25.25 -12.57 -39.27
N ASP A 189 -26.52 -12.28 -39.01
CA ASP A 189 -26.99 -11.85 -37.68
C ASP A 189 -26.85 -13.00 -36.67
N GLU A 190 -27.25 -14.22 -37.03
CA GLU A 190 -27.06 -15.42 -36.20
C GLU A 190 -25.57 -15.71 -35.93
N ALA A 191 -24.71 -15.56 -36.95
CA ALA A 191 -23.27 -15.72 -36.81
C ALA A 191 -22.64 -14.60 -35.94
N THR A 192 -23.15 -13.38 -36.05
CA THR A 192 -22.73 -12.24 -35.23
C THR A 192 -23.11 -12.48 -33.77
N GLU A 193 -24.35 -12.90 -33.50
CA GLU A 193 -24.82 -13.21 -32.14
C GLU A 193 -23.99 -14.34 -31.51
N LEU A 194 -23.72 -15.42 -32.26
CA LEU A 194 -22.87 -16.51 -31.78
C LEU A 194 -21.42 -16.06 -31.54
N ALA A 195 -20.87 -15.22 -32.43
CA ALA A 195 -19.54 -14.66 -32.27
C ALA A 195 -19.45 -13.76 -31.03
N GLU A 196 -20.46 -12.93 -30.78
CA GLU A 196 -20.58 -12.10 -29.58
C GLU A 196 -20.67 -12.96 -28.31
N GLU A 197 -21.51 -14.00 -28.30
CA GLU A 197 -21.62 -14.94 -27.17
C GLU A 197 -20.26 -15.60 -26.87
N LYS A 198 -19.57 -16.09 -27.90
CA LYS A 198 -18.27 -16.72 -27.75
C LYS A 198 -17.19 -15.73 -27.31
N ALA A 199 -17.21 -14.51 -27.83
CA ALA A 199 -16.30 -13.45 -27.39
C ALA A 199 -16.49 -13.13 -25.91
N GLN A 200 -17.74 -13.02 -25.46
CA GLN A 200 -18.07 -12.78 -24.06
C GLN A 200 -17.62 -13.95 -23.15
N GLU A 201 -17.90 -15.19 -23.54
CA GLU A 201 -17.47 -16.40 -22.81
C GLU A 201 -15.94 -16.43 -22.61
N LEU A 202 -15.18 -16.11 -23.66
CA LEU A 202 -13.72 -16.05 -23.61
C LEU A 202 -13.23 -14.88 -22.76
N ALA A 203 -13.83 -13.70 -22.89
CA ALA A 203 -13.49 -12.53 -22.10
C ALA A 203 -13.66 -12.79 -20.59
N ASP A 204 -14.75 -13.47 -20.19
CA ASP A 204 -15.01 -13.82 -18.80
C ASP A 204 -13.98 -14.83 -18.26
N LYS A 205 -13.60 -15.83 -19.05
CA LYS A 205 -12.53 -16.78 -18.68
C LYS A 205 -11.18 -16.10 -18.48
N VAL A 206 -10.80 -15.21 -19.40
CA VAL A 206 -9.55 -14.43 -19.32
C VAL A 206 -9.58 -13.51 -18.10
N LYS A 207 -10.69 -12.83 -17.85
CA LYS A 207 -10.88 -11.98 -16.68
C LYS A 207 -10.72 -12.77 -15.38
N ALA A 208 -11.38 -13.90 -15.23
CA ALA A 208 -11.29 -14.74 -14.05
C ALA A 208 -9.84 -15.23 -13.80
N PHE A 209 -9.14 -15.62 -14.86
CA PHE A 209 -7.73 -16.02 -14.78
C PHE A 209 -6.82 -14.88 -14.34
N ILE A 210 -6.97 -13.69 -14.92
CA ILE A 210 -6.21 -12.49 -14.52
C ILE A 210 -6.49 -12.13 -13.07
N GLU A 211 -7.76 -12.13 -12.64
CA GLU A 211 -8.13 -11.85 -11.25
C GLU A 211 -7.46 -12.81 -10.26
N GLN A 212 -7.39 -14.10 -10.60
CA GLN A 212 -6.72 -15.09 -9.77
C GLN A 212 -5.21 -14.82 -9.67
N LEU A 213 -4.53 -14.55 -10.79
CA LEU A 213 -3.11 -14.20 -10.79
C LEU A 213 -2.82 -12.95 -9.96
N LEU A 214 -3.66 -11.92 -10.08
CA LEU A 214 -3.52 -10.68 -9.31
C LEU A 214 -3.68 -10.94 -7.80
N LYS A 215 -4.61 -11.80 -7.37
CA LYS A 215 -4.77 -12.19 -5.96
C LYS A 215 -3.57 -12.97 -5.44
N ASP A 216 -3.01 -13.85 -6.26
CA ASP A 216 -1.85 -14.67 -5.90
C ASP A 216 -0.57 -13.83 -5.74
N GLU A 217 -0.45 -12.76 -6.53
CA GLU A 217 0.62 -11.76 -6.39
C GLU A 217 0.32 -10.71 -5.29
N GLY A 218 -0.91 -10.60 -4.79
CA GLY A 218 -1.30 -9.58 -3.81
C GLY A 218 -1.54 -8.19 -4.42
N LEU A 219 -1.78 -8.15 -5.74
CA LEU A 219 -2.17 -6.97 -6.50
C LEU A 219 -3.68 -6.70 -6.47
N LEU A 220 -4.47 -7.68 -6.03
CA LEU A 220 -5.84 -7.53 -5.52
C LEU A 220 -5.82 -7.98 -4.06
#